data_AF-A0A2U3A9S6-F1
#
_entry.id   AF-A0A2U3A9S6-F1
#
_cell.length_a   1.000
_cell.length_b   1.000
_cell.length_c   1.000
_cell.angle_alpha   90.00
_cell.angle_beta   90.00
_cell.angle_gamma   90.00
#
_symmetry.space_group_name_H-M   'P 1'
#
loop_
_entity.id
_entity.type
_entity.pdbx_description
1 polymer ?
#
loop_
_entity_poly.entity_id
_entity_poly.type
_entity_poly.pdbx_seq_one_letter_code
_entity_poly.pdbx_strand_id
1 'polypeptide(L)'
;MKLKITCLIFSCLLLTACSSEEVYNTKIEKGFYAVQQEEFERALGYFKSAEKLNRDDESLSIYINQLKNLRKAEDSSFLGDEELAAHYIKKVVHAKKGSPIIVEKALEIRDQLRSI
;
A
#
# COMPACT_ATOMS: atom_id res chain seq x y z
N MET A 1 -38.29 -43.65 -0.53
CA MET A 1 -37.48 -42.72 -1.36
C MET A 1 -37.72 -41.28 -0.93
N LYS A 2 -36.94 -40.74 0.01
CA LYS A 2 -36.95 -39.29 0.33
C LYS A 2 -35.56 -38.89 0.82
N LEU A 3 -34.60 -38.76 -0.08
CA LEU A 3 -33.24 -38.35 0.31
C LEU A 3 -32.44 -37.75 -0.86
N LYS A 4 -32.97 -36.75 -1.60
CA LYS A 4 -32.15 -36.05 -2.62
C LYS A 4 -32.62 -34.61 -2.88
N ILE A 5 -32.74 -33.74 -1.88
CA ILE A 5 -32.90 -32.29 -2.10
C ILE A 5 -32.17 -31.50 -1.00
N THR A 6 -30.87 -31.74 -0.83
CA THR A 6 -30.06 -30.95 0.11
C THR A 6 -28.75 -30.45 -0.51
N CYS A 7 -28.44 -30.85 -1.75
CA CYS A 7 -27.12 -30.62 -2.33
C CYS A 7 -27.00 -29.38 -3.24
N LEU A 8 -28.08 -28.62 -3.47
CA LEU A 8 -28.11 -27.59 -4.52
C LEU A 8 -27.85 -26.15 -4.02
N ILE A 9 -27.79 -25.92 -2.70
CA ILE A 9 -27.62 -24.57 -2.13
C ILE A 9 -26.15 -24.25 -1.84
N PHE A 10 -25.27 -25.25 -1.74
CA PHE A 10 -23.84 -25.04 -1.42
C PHE A 10 -23.01 -24.56 -2.61
N SER A 11 -23.48 -24.79 -3.84
CA SER A 11 -22.72 -24.50 -5.08
C SER A 11 -22.75 -23.03 -5.51
N CYS A 12 -23.69 -22.22 -5.01
CA CYS A 12 -23.82 -20.80 -5.40
C CYS A 12 -22.95 -19.83 -4.59
N LEU A 13 -22.30 -20.28 -3.50
CA LEU A 13 -21.47 -19.42 -2.64
C LEU A 13 -20.01 -19.26 -3.13
N LEU A 14 -19.59 -20.01 -4.16
CA LEU A 14 -18.21 -19.98 -4.65
C LEU A 14 -17.97 -18.97 -5.79
N LEU A 15 -19.01 -18.31 -6.32
CA LEU A 15 -18.89 -17.44 -7.50
C LEU A 15 -18.62 -15.96 -7.18
N THR A 16 -18.68 -15.54 -5.91
CA THR A 16 -18.42 -14.14 -5.52
C THR A 16 -16.98 -13.88 -5.07
N ALA A 17 -16.17 -14.92 -4.86
CA ALA A 17 -14.82 -14.77 -4.34
C ALA A 17 -13.84 -14.18 -5.38
N CYS A 18 -13.94 -14.57 -6.65
CA CYS A 18 -13.02 -14.11 -7.70
C CYS A 18 -13.07 -12.59 -7.94
N SER A 19 -14.24 -11.95 -7.82
CA SER A 19 -14.35 -10.51 -8.10
C SER A 19 -13.68 -9.65 -7.02
N SER A 20 -13.65 -10.13 -5.78
CA SER A 20 -13.03 -9.39 -4.66
C SER A 20 -11.50 -9.36 -4.77
N GLU A 21 -10.91 -10.46 -5.21
CA GLU A 21 -9.46 -10.58 -5.42
C GLU A 21 -8.99 -9.72 -6.60
N GLU A 22 -9.73 -9.72 -7.71
CA GLU A 22 -9.43 -8.85 -8.86
C GLU A 22 -9.48 -7.37 -8.48
N VAL A 23 -10.50 -6.96 -7.73
CA VAL A 23 -10.62 -5.57 -7.26
C VAL A 23 -9.47 -5.25 -6.29
N TYR A 24 -9.13 -6.16 -5.38
CA TYR A 24 -7.98 -6.01 -4.49
C TYR A 24 -6.68 -5.77 -5.27
N ASN A 25 -6.35 -6.67 -6.19
CA ASN A 25 -5.14 -6.59 -7.01
C ASN A 25 -5.10 -5.29 -7.82
N THR A 26 -6.22 -4.90 -8.43
CA THR A 26 -6.35 -3.63 -9.17
C THR A 26 -6.04 -2.42 -8.28
N LYS A 27 -6.46 -2.44 -7.01
CA LYS A 27 -6.16 -1.34 -6.07
C LYS A 27 -4.70 -1.33 -5.68
N ILE A 28 -4.07 -2.50 -5.49
CA ILE A 28 -2.63 -2.60 -5.22
C ILE A 28 -1.81 -2.06 -6.39
N GLU A 29 -2.12 -2.47 -7.62
CA GLU A 29 -1.44 -2.00 -8.84
C GLU A 29 -1.57 -0.49 -9.01
N LYS A 30 -2.78 0.06 -8.87
CA LYS A 30 -3.00 1.51 -8.92
C LYS A 30 -2.27 2.25 -7.80
N GLY A 31 -2.16 1.65 -6.62
CA GLY A 31 -1.37 2.17 -5.52
C GLY A 31 0.10 2.30 -5.90
N PHE A 32 0.72 1.24 -6.42
CA PHE A 32 2.11 1.28 -6.85
C PHE A 32 2.36 2.18 -8.05
N TYR A 33 1.43 2.21 -9.02
CA TYR A 33 1.51 3.15 -10.13
C TYR A 33 1.53 4.60 -9.61
N ALA A 34 0.63 4.95 -8.69
CA ALA A 34 0.62 6.28 -8.07
C ALA A 34 1.89 6.58 -7.26
N VAL A 35 2.53 5.59 -6.61
CA VAL A 35 3.85 5.77 -5.98
C VAL A 35 4.92 6.12 -7.01
N GLN A 36 4.93 5.45 -8.16
CA GLN A 36 5.90 5.75 -9.23
C GLN A 36 5.71 7.16 -9.81
N GLN A 37 4.46 7.64 -9.86
CA GLN A 37 4.11 8.99 -10.29
C GLN A 37 4.25 10.04 -9.16
N GLU A 38 4.80 9.67 -8.00
CA GLU A 38 4.96 10.54 -6.82
C GLU A 38 3.63 11.12 -6.29
N GLU A 39 2.50 10.51 -6.66
CA GLU A 39 1.16 10.87 -6.18
C GLU A 39 0.85 10.17 -4.84
N PHE A 40 1.66 10.40 -3.80
CA PHE A 40 1.62 9.61 -2.56
C PHE A 40 0.28 9.63 -1.83
N GLU A 41 -0.46 10.75 -1.86
CA GLU A 41 -1.81 10.80 -1.27
C GLU A 41 -2.80 9.90 -2.01
N ARG A 42 -2.71 9.88 -3.35
CA ARG A 42 -3.56 9.02 -4.18
C ARG A 42 -3.21 7.56 -3.99
N ALA A 43 -1.92 7.23 -3.93
CA ALA A 43 -1.44 5.90 -3.60
C ALA A 43 -1.98 5.41 -2.24
N LEU A 44 -1.99 6.28 -1.22
CA LEU A 44 -2.53 5.96 0.10
C LEU A 44 -4.04 5.68 0.04
N GLY A 45 -4.78 6.43 -0.78
CA GLY A 45 -6.20 6.18 -1.04
C GLY A 45 -6.46 4.81 -1.67
N TYR A 46 -5.63 4.38 -2.61
CA TYR A 46 -5.72 3.06 -3.23
C TYR A 46 -5.40 1.94 -2.25
N PHE A 47 -4.29 2.03 -1.49
CA PHE A 47 -3.92 1.01 -0.52
C PHE A 47 -4.94 0.89 0.63
N LYS A 48 -5.47 2.00 1.15
CA LYS A 48 -6.57 1.94 2.15
C LYS A 48 -7.84 1.32 1.58
N SER A 49 -8.08 1.47 0.29
CA SER A 49 -9.20 0.83 -0.38
C SER A 49 -8.99 -0.68 -0.52
N ALA A 50 -7.75 -1.12 -0.81
CA ALA A 50 -7.35 -2.53 -0.81
C ALA A 50 -7.45 -3.14 0.60
N GLU A 51 -7.05 -2.40 1.64
CA GLU A 51 -7.07 -2.86 3.05
C GLU A 51 -8.50 -3.14 3.53
N LYS A 52 -9.49 -2.40 3.02
CA LYS A 52 -10.91 -2.67 3.30
C LYS A 52 -11.39 -4.00 2.73
N LEU A 53 -10.76 -4.49 1.65
CA LEU A 53 -11.10 -5.75 0.98
C LEU A 53 -10.34 -6.93 1.60
N ASN A 54 -9.12 -6.71 2.07
CA ASN A 54 -8.32 -7.68 2.80
C ASN A 54 -7.58 -7.01 3.97
N ARG A 55 -8.15 -7.13 5.18
CA ARG A 55 -7.62 -6.47 6.39
C ARG A 55 -6.43 -7.19 7.00
N ASP A 56 -6.24 -8.46 6.66
CA ASP A 56 -5.24 -9.32 7.26
C ASP A 56 -3.95 -9.38 6.42
N ASP A 57 -3.88 -8.61 5.32
CA ASP A 57 -2.66 -8.47 4.53
C ASP A 57 -1.62 -7.62 5.27
N GLU A 58 -0.70 -8.31 5.96
CA GLU A 58 0.41 -7.69 6.68
C GLU A 58 1.29 -6.83 5.77
N SER A 59 1.55 -7.28 4.54
CA SER A 59 2.37 -6.55 3.57
C SER A 59 1.73 -5.21 3.20
N LEU A 60 0.42 -5.21 2.95
CA LEU A 60 -0.32 -3.98 2.67
C LEU A 60 -0.28 -2.99 3.85
N SER A 61 -0.43 -3.49 5.08
CA SER A 61 -0.32 -2.64 6.28
C SER A 61 1.07 -1.99 6.37
N ILE A 62 2.12 -2.73 6.05
CA ILE A 62 3.50 -2.22 5.99
C ILE A 62 3.63 -1.16 4.89
N TYR A 63 3.08 -1.39 3.69
CA TYR A 63 3.14 -0.42 2.58
C TYR A 63 2.42 0.89 2.94
N ILE A 64 1.25 0.80 3.56
CA ILE A 64 0.50 1.96 4.05
C ILE A 64 1.35 2.74 5.07
N ASN A 65 2.02 2.05 5.99
CA ASN A 65 2.87 2.69 6.97
C ASN A 65 4.13 3.33 6.34
N GLN A 66 4.78 2.65 5.39
CA GLN A 66 5.89 3.23 4.64
C GLN A 66 5.45 4.49 3.90
N LEU A 67 4.32 4.45 3.20
CA LEU A 67 3.82 5.59 2.44
C LEU A 67 3.44 6.79 3.33
N LYS A 68 2.87 6.53 4.52
CA LYS A 68 2.64 7.58 5.53
C LYS A 68 3.93 8.24 6.00
N ASN A 69 5.01 7.48 6.19
CA ASN A 69 6.30 8.05 6.56
C ASN A 69 6.96 8.76 5.37
N LEU A 70 6.84 8.23 4.15
CA LEU A 70 7.33 8.87 2.94
C LEU A 70 6.72 10.26 2.74
N ARG A 71 5.39 10.38 2.87
CA ARG A 71 4.70 11.67 2.78
C ARG A 71 5.18 12.66 3.84
N LYS A 72 5.38 12.19 5.08
CA LYS A 72 5.93 13.05 6.14
C LYS A 72 7.37 13.49 5.85
N ALA A 73 8.16 12.65 5.19
CA ALA A 73 9.50 13.04 4.74
C ALA A 73 9.44 14.12 3.66
N GLU A 74 8.56 13.96 2.67
CA GLU A 74 8.30 14.96 1.63
C GLU A 74 7.83 16.29 2.23
N ASP A 75 6.84 16.26 3.12
CA ASP A 75 6.32 17.44 3.82
C ASP A 75 7.44 18.16 4.60
N SER A 76 8.28 17.39 5.32
CA SER A 76 9.38 17.96 6.11
C SER A 76 10.50 18.53 5.22
N SER A 77 10.82 17.83 4.12
CA SER A 77 11.78 18.29 3.12
C SER A 77 11.32 19.59 2.47
N PHE A 78 10.04 19.69 2.12
CA PHE A 78 9.45 20.91 1.55
C PHE A 78 9.50 22.10 2.52
N LEU A 79 9.33 21.83 3.81
CA LEU A 79 9.45 22.84 4.87
C LEU A 79 10.90 23.18 5.25
N GLY A 80 11.89 22.50 4.68
CA GLY A 80 13.32 22.67 4.99
C GLY A 80 13.76 22.04 6.31
N ASP A 81 12.93 21.18 6.92
CA ASP A 81 13.29 20.41 8.12
C ASP A 81 13.97 19.09 7.72
N GLU A 82 15.24 19.19 7.35
CA GLU A 82 16.02 18.07 6.81
C GLU A 82 16.22 16.95 7.82
N GLU A 83 16.38 17.28 9.11
CA GLU A 83 16.55 16.29 10.18
C GLU A 83 15.28 15.44 10.32
N LEU A 84 14.11 16.11 10.34
CA LEU A 84 12.83 15.42 10.41
C LEU A 84 12.54 14.62 9.14
N ALA A 85 12.89 15.15 7.97
CA ALA A 85 12.79 14.42 6.71
C ALA A 85 13.63 13.14 6.74
N ALA A 86 14.90 13.23 7.14
CA ALA A 86 15.82 12.11 7.27
C ALA A 86 15.33 11.05 8.27
N HIS A 87 14.74 11.49 9.39
CA HIS A 87 14.11 10.59 10.37
C HIS A 87 12.98 9.77 9.75
N TYR A 88 12.10 10.40 8.98
CA TYR A 88 11.00 9.69 8.34
C TYR A 88 11.47 8.76 7.21
N ILE A 89 12.45 9.18 6.40
CA ILE A 89 13.11 8.33 5.40
C ILE A 89 13.67 7.07 6.07
N LYS A 90 14.36 7.21 7.21
CA LYS A 90 14.91 6.06 7.95
C LYS A 90 13.81 5.05 8.31
N LYS A 91 12.63 5.51 8.73
CA LYS A 91 11.49 4.63 9.02
C LYS A 91 10.97 3.90 7.79
N VAL A 92 10.99 4.53 6.62
CA VAL A 92 10.60 3.88 5.35
C VAL A 92 11.59 2.78 4.98
N VAL A 93 12.90 3.10 5.00
CA VAL A 93 13.98 2.22 4.55
C VAL A 93 14.16 1.00 5.46
N HIS A 94 13.95 1.15 6.78
CA HIS A 94 14.15 0.07 7.75
C HIS A 94 12.87 -0.77 8.02
N ALA A 95 11.78 -0.53 7.29
CA ALA A 95 10.59 -1.34 7.41
C ALA A 95 10.89 -2.78 6.95
N LYS A 96 10.76 -3.76 7.87
CA LYS A 96 10.91 -5.18 7.54
C LYS A 96 9.82 -5.58 6.53
N LYS A 97 10.21 -6.27 5.45
CA LYS A 97 9.29 -6.70 4.36
C LYS A 97 8.56 -5.55 3.67
N GLY A 98 9.13 -4.35 3.67
CA GLY A 98 8.59 -3.20 2.96
C GLY A 98 8.66 -3.34 1.44
N SER A 99 7.94 -2.46 0.73
CA SER A 99 8.00 -2.36 -0.73
C SER A 99 9.31 -1.71 -1.18
N PRO A 100 10.09 -2.36 -2.07
CA PRO A 100 11.29 -1.78 -2.65
C PRO A 100 11.02 -0.47 -3.39
N ILE A 101 9.88 -0.34 -4.07
CA ILE A 101 9.51 0.87 -4.84
C ILE A 101 9.29 2.06 -3.89
N ILE A 102 8.63 1.84 -2.74
CA ILE A 102 8.43 2.92 -1.75
C ILE A 102 9.76 3.29 -1.09
N VAL A 103 10.65 2.31 -0.88
CA VAL A 103 12.01 2.56 -0.38
C VAL A 103 12.80 3.38 -1.38
N GLU A 104 12.79 3.02 -2.67
CA GLU A 104 13.46 3.76 -3.74
C GLU A 104 13.05 5.23 -3.75
N LYS A 105 11.74 5.52 -3.70
CA LYS A 105 11.24 6.90 -3.60
C LYS A 105 11.70 7.65 -2.34
N ALA A 106 11.81 6.96 -1.21
CA ALA A 106 12.39 7.57 0.00
C ALA A 106 13.89 7.89 -0.15
N LEU A 107 14.63 7.07 -0.90
CA LEU A 107 16.04 7.30 -1.16
C LEU A 107 16.25 8.46 -2.15
N GLU A 108 15.37 8.63 -3.13
CA GLU A 108 15.38 9.79 -4.04
C GLU A 108 15.25 11.12 -3.26
N ILE A 109 14.27 11.22 -2.35
CA ILE A 109 14.13 12.40 -1.48
C ILE A 109 15.39 12.64 -0.64
N ARG A 110 15.97 11.57 -0.08
CA ARG A 110 17.22 11.67 0.70
C ARG A 110 18.36 12.24 -0.13
N ASP A 111 18.48 11.81 -1.38
CA ASP A 111 19.57 12.23 -2.26
C ASP A 111 19.38 13.68 -2.73
N GLN A 112 18.12 14.15 -2.86
CA GLN A 112 17.80 15.56 -3.05
C GLN A 112 18.23 16.42 -1.86
N LEU A 113 17.96 16.00 -0.61
CA LEU A 113 18.39 16.72 0.59
C LEU A 113 19.91 16.94 0.66
N ARG A 114 20.70 15.98 0.18
CA ARG A 114 22.17 16.05 0.18
C ARG A 114 22.77 16.94 -0.92
N SER A 115 21.94 17.37 -1.86
CA SER A 115 22.34 18.14 -3.03
C SER A 115 22.15 19.65 -2.86
N ILE A 116 21.69 20.08 -1.67
CA ILE A 116 21.47 21.47 -1.24
C ILE A 116 22.64 21.93 -0.37
#